data_AF-X1DX59-F1
#
_entry.id   AF-X1DX59-F1
#
_cell.length_a   1.000
_cell.length_b   1.000
_cell.length_c   1.000
_cell.angle_alpha   90.00
_cell.angle_beta   90.00
_cell.angle_gamma   90.00
#
_symmetry.space_group_name_H-M   'P 1'
#
loop_
_entity.id
_entity.type
_entity.pdbx_description
1 polymer ?
#
loop_
_entity_poly.entity_id
_entity_poly.type
_entity_poly.pdbx_seq_one_letter_code
_entity_poly.pdbx_strand_id
1 'polypeptide(L)'
;MKKGDFKPEYADKMNFYCSVVDDQLKNETDQPTIGLILCQTKDRILAEYALRDIHKPIGISDYELTRALPENLKSSLPTVEEIEAELGGDWE
;
A
#
# COMPACT_ATOMS: atom_id res chain seq x y z
N MET A 1 0.40 9.42 1.35
CA MET A 1 1.51 8.80 2.11
C MET A 1 1.54 9.34 3.53
N LYS A 2 1.22 8.54 4.54
CA LYS A 2 1.29 8.96 5.96
C LYS A 2 2.76 8.88 6.39
N LYS A 3 3.39 10.03 6.67
CA LYS A 3 4.77 10.11 7.16
C LYS A 3 4.77 9.73 8.66
N GLY A 4 5.42 8.63 9.01
CA GLY A 4 5.65 8.23 10.40
C GLY A 4 5.41 6.75 10.67
N ASP A 5 5.45 6.41 11.96
CA ASP A 5 5.31 5.04 12.45
C ASP A 5 3.91 4.48 12.20
N PHE A 6 3.83 3.16 12.15
CA PHE A 6 2.56 2.44 12.09
C PHE A 6 1.63 2.83 13.24
N LYS A 7 0.35 3.02 12.93
CA LYS A 7 -0.73 3.20 13.92
C LYS A 7 -1.81 2.15 13.67
N PRO A 8 -2.40 1.54 14.73
CA PRO A 8 -3.47 0.56 14.58
C PRO A 8 -4.65 1.04 13.71
N GLU A 9 -5.02 2.32 13.82
CA GLU A 9 -6.06 2.96 13.00
C GLU A 9 -5.83 2.80 11.47
N TYR A 10 -4.58 2.62 11.03
CA TYR A 10 -4.28 2.41 9.61
C TYR A 10 -4.79 1.04 9.14
N ALA A 11 -4.73 0.02 10.00
CA ALA A 11 -5.26 -1.31 9.69
C ALA A 11 -6.79 -1.27 9.54
N ASP A 12 -7.49 -0.57 10.44
CA ASP A 12 -8.95 -0.41 10.37
C ASP A 12 -9.40 0.29 9.09
N LYS A 13 -8.73 1.40 8.74
CA LYS A 13 -8.99 2.11 7.48
C LYS A 13 -8.72 1.24 6.27
N MET A 14 -7.62 0.49 6.32
CA MET A 14 -7.25 -0.37 5.20
C MET A 14 -8.28 -1.50 5.01
N ASN A 15 -8.71 -2.12 6.10
CA ASN A 15 -9.77 -3.11 6.10
C ASN A 15 -11.07 -2.55 5.52
N PHE A 16 -11.46 -1.34 5.92
CA PHE A 16 -12.63 -0.64 5.36
C PHE A 16 -12.50 -0.44 3.84
N TYR A 17 -11.37 0.05 3.35
CA TYR A 17 -11.20 0.26 1.90
C TYR A 17 -11.19 -1.06 1.13
N CYS A 18 -10.54 -2.11 1.64
CA CYS A 18 -10.60 -3.43 1.01
C CYS A 18 -12.04 -3.96 0.95
N SER A 19 -12.87 -3.71 1.96
CA SER A 19 -14.32 -4.05 1.89
C SER A 19 -15.01 -3.28 0.77
N VAL A 20 -14.81 -1.98 0.70
CA VAL A 20 -15.44 -1.13 -0.31
C VAL A 20 -15.04 -1.55 -1.73
N VAL A 21 -13.76 -1.85 -1.96
CA VAL A 21 -13.26 -2.32 -3.26
C VAL A 21 -13.82 -3.70 -3.59
N ASP A 22 -13.82 -4.62 -2.62
CA ASP A 22 -14.41 -5.96 -2.80
C ASP A 22 -15.91 -5.89 -3.12
N ASP A 23 -16.63 -4.89 -2.61
CA ASP A 23 -18.08 -4.75 -2.83
C ASP A 23 -18.42 -3.99 -4.12
N GLN A 24 -17.61 -3.00 -4.52
CA GLN A 24 -17.94 -2.08 -5.62
C GLN A 24 -17.24 -2.38 -6.95
N LEU A 25 -16.03 -2.95 -6.90
CA LEU A 25 -15.14 -3.04 -8.08
C LEU A 25 -14.77 -4.48 -8.44
N LYS A 26 -14.86 -5.39 -7.48
CA LYS A 26 -14.44 -6.77 -7.65
C LYS A 26 -15.45 -7.57 -8.48
N ASN A 27 -14.95 -8.28 -9.48
CA ASN A 27 -15.74 -9.22 -10.28
C ASN A 27 -15.74 -10.63 -9.66
N GLU A 28 -16.65 -11.49 -10.12
CA GLU A 28 -16.81 -12.85 -9.58
C GLU A 28 -15.53 -13.72 -9.70
N THR A 29 -14.68 -13.44 -10.69
CA THR A 29 -13.43 -14.16 -10.92
C THR A 29 -12.24 -13.62 -10.15
N ASP A 30 -12.37 -12.43 -9.55
CA ASP A 30 -11.26 -11.75 -8.91
C ASP A 30 -10.95 -12.34 -7.52
N GLN A 31 -9.69 -12.33 -7.14
CA GLN A 31 -9.26 -12.69 -5.79
C GLN A 31 -9.60 -11.57 -4.79
N PRO A 32 -9.60 -11.84 -3.47
CA PRO A 32 -9.79 -10.79 -2.47
C PRO A 32 -8.79 -9.65 -2.63
N THR A 33 -9.26 -8.41 -2.47
CA THR A 33 -8.41 -7.22 -2.55
C THR A 33 -7.31 -7.27 -1.50
N ILE A 34 -6.07 -7.03 -1.94
CA ILE A 34 -4.88 -7.00 -1.07
C ILE A 34 -4.62 -5.56 -0.61
N GLY A 35 -4.65 -5.33 0.70
CA GLY A 35 -4.29 -4.05 1.31
C GLY A 35 -2.78 -3.96 1.58
N LEU A 36 -2.14 -2.87 1.18
CA LEU A 36 -0.73 -2.60 1.47
C LEU A 36 -0.58 -1.30 2.26
N ILE A 37 -0.01 -1.39 3.46
CA ILE A 37 0.31 -0.25 4.30
C ILE A 37 1.83 -0.03 4.28
N LEU A 38 2.25 1.15 3.82
CA LEU A 38 3.64 1.59 3.83
C LEU A 38 3.88 2.53 5.02
N CYS A 39 4.78 2.14 5.93
CA CYS A 39 5.16 2.94 7.10
C CYS A 39 6.69 3.16 7.14
N GLN A 40 7.16 4.25 7.73
CA GLN A 40 8.61 4.48 7.83
C GLN A 40 9.27 3.46 8.75
N THR A 41 8.54 3.07 9.79
CA THR A 41 8.89 1.98 10.68
C THR A 41 7.61 1.22 11.06
N LYS A 42 7.77 -0.07 11.35
CA LYS A 42 6.73 -0.91 11.94
C LYS A 42 7.22 -1.49 13.25
N ASP A 43 6.50 -1.17 14.32
CA ASP A 43 6.50 -2.02 15.51
C ASP A 43 5.77 -3.31 15.12
N ARG A 44 6.54 -4.38 14.93
CA ARG A 44 6.01 -5.69 14.49
C ARG A 44 4.97 -6.24 15.46
N ILE A 45 5.15 -6.03 16.76
CA ILE A 45 4.22 -6.55 17.76
C ILE A 45 2.91 -5.77 17.66
N LEU A 46 2.97 -4.44 17.64
CA LEU A 46 1.79 -3.59 17.49
C LEU A 46 1.04 -3.90 16.18
N ALA A 47 1.78 -4.09 15.08
CA ALA A 47 1.24 -4.45 13.78
C ALA A 47 0.54 -5.81 13.80
N GLU A 48 1.15 -6.83 14.42
CA GLU A 48 0.55 -8.16 14.55
C GLU A 48 -0.74 -8.11 15.37
N TYR A 49 -0.74 -7.40 16.50
CA TYR A 49 -1.95 -7.24 17.32
C TYR A 49 -3.05 -6.46 16.59
N ALA A 50 -2.70 -5.42 15.83
CA ALA A 50 -3.68 -4.65 15.05
C ALA A 50 -4.30 -5.48 13.91
N LEU A 51 -3.56 -6.43 13.35
CA LEU A 51 -4.03 -7.28 12.25
C LEU A 51 -4.64 -8.60 12.71
N ARG A 52 -4.48 -9.01 13.98
CA ARG A 52 -4.83 -10.36 14.47
C ARG A 52 -6.27 -10.78 14.15
N ASP A 53 -7.22 -9.87 14.30
CA ASP A 53 -8.65 -10.14 14.07
C ASP A 53 -9.15 -9.59 12.72
N ILE A 54 -8.24 -9.12 11.85
CA ILE A 54 -8.56 -8.70 10.49
C ILE A 54 -8.36 -9.87 9.54
N HIS A 55 -9.45 -10.37 8.97
CA HIS A 55 -9.41 -11.53 8.07
C HIS A 55 -9.09 -11.20 6.61
N LYS A 56 -9.10 -9.91 6.23
CA LYS A 56 -8.73 -9.48 4.88
C LYS A 56 -7.21 -9.52 4.70
N PRO A 57 -6.70 -9.79 3.47
CA PRO A 57 -5.27 -9.86 3.23
C PRO A 57 -4.65 -8.45 3.27
N ILE A 58 -4.10 -8.07 4.42
CA ILE A 58 -3.44 -6.78 4.62
C ILE A 58 -1.98 -6.99 5.02
N GLY A 59 -1.07 -6.39 4.26
CA GLY A 59 0.37 -6.40 4.51
C GLY A 59 0.90 -5.05 4.98
N ILE A 60 1.86 -5.07 5.92
CA ILE A 60 2.56 -3.87 6.39
C ILE A 60 4.05 -3.98 6.03
N SER A 61 4.52 -3.03 5.22
CA SER A 61 5.95 -2.91 4.85
C SER A 61 6.55 -1.62 5.37
N ASP A 62 7.83 -1.71 5.70
CA ASP A 62 8.67 -0.54 5.96
C ASP A 62 9.12 0.05 4.63
N TYR A 63 9.35 1.37 4.60
CA TYR A 63 9.96 2.04 3.45
C TYR A 63 11.03 3.02 3.91
N GLU A 64 12.14 3.07 3.19
CA GLU A 64 13.22 4.01 3.42
C GLU A 64 13.13 5.17 2.42
N LEU A 65 13.04 6.40 2.92
CA LEU A 65 13.16 7.61 2.10
C LEU A 65 14.63 7.90 1.83
N THR A 66 15.19 7.29 0.79
CA THR A 66 16.52 7.65 0.31
C THR A 66 16.42 8.92 -0.55
N ARG A 67 17.32 9.89 -0.32
CA ARG A 67 17.40 11.11 -1.16
C ARG A 67 17.95 10.83 -2.56
N ALA A 68 18.59 9.69 -2.75
CA ALA A 68 19.09 9.22 -4.02
C ALA A 68 18.58 7.79 -4.26
N LEU A 69 18.02 7.57 -5.45
CA LEU A 69 17.75 6.23 -5.97
C LEU A 69 19.09 5.46 -6.03
N PRO A 70 19.16 4.25 -5.46
CA PRO A 70 20.33 3.38 -5.59
C PRO A 70 20.75 3.25 -7.06
N GLU A 71 22.05 3.30 -7.34
CA GLU A 71 22.55 3.31 -8.73
C GLU A 71 22.10 2.07 -9.51
N ASN A 72 21.93 0.93 -8.84
CA ASN A 72 21.45 -0.32 -9.41
C ASN A 72 19.97 -0.30 -9.81
N LEU A 73 19.17 0.67 -9.34
CA LEU A 73 17.75 0.82 -9.70
C LEU A 73 17.52 1.90 -10.75
N LYS A 74 18.46 2.82 -10.96
CA LYS A 74 18.31 3.93 -11.92
C LYS A 74 18.09 3.47 -13.36
N SER A 75 18.66 2.34 -13.77
CA SER A 75 18.51 1.81 -15.13
C SER A 75 17.23 0.99 -15.33
N SER A 76 16.51 0.66 -14.26
CA SER A 76 15.31 -0.19 -14.30
C SER A 76 14.02 0.55 -13.97
N LEU A 77 14.10 1.83 -13.60
CA LEU A 77 12.94 2.64 -13.27
C LEU A 77 12.64 3.62 -14.41
N PRO A 78 11.35 3.82 -14.75
CA PRO A 78 10.95 4.84 -15.70
C PRO A 78 11.30 6.25 -15.17
N THR A 79 11.43 7.18 -16.09
CA THR A 79 11.60 8.61 -15.79
C THR A 79 10.33 9.19 -15.16
N VAL A 80 10.45 10.36 -14.51
CA VAL A 80 9.30 11.01 -13.87
C VAL A 80 8.26 11.37 -14.93
N GLU A 81 8.71 11.86 -16.07
CA GLU A 81 7.88 12.24 -17.21
C GLU A 81 7.10 11.05 -17.78
N GLU A 82 7.72 9.86 -17.86
CA GLU A 82 7.06 8.63 -18.29
C GLU A 82 5.98 8.18 -17.29
N ILE A 83 6.26 8.27 -15.99
CA ILE A 83 5.28 7.94 -14.93
C ILE A 83 4.08 8.88 -15.01
N GLU A 84 4.31 10.19 -15.15
CA GLU A 84 3.24 11.18 -15.24
C GLU A 84 2.38 10.99 -16.50
N ALA A 85 2.99 10.62 -17.63
CA ALA A 85 2.26 10.31 -18.86
C ALA A 85 1.36 9.07 -18.73
N GLU A 86 1.82 8.02 -18.04
CA GLU A 86 1.01 6.80 -17.82
C GLU A 86 -0.10 7.01 -16.78
N LEU A 87 0.18 7.72 -15.68
CA LEU A 87 -0.81 7.97 -14.62
C LEU A 87 -1.79 9.10 -14.95
N GLY A 88 -1.50 9.91 -15.96
CA GLY A 88 -2.37 11.00 -16.44
C GLY A 88 -3.50 10.54 -17.37
N GLY A 89 -3.60 9.25 -17.69
CA GLY A 89 -4.72 8.69 -18.45
C GLY A 89 -6.02 8.70 -17.64
N ASP A 90 -7.08 9.28 -18.24
CA ASP A 90 -8.43 9.37 -17.69
C ASP A 90 -8.93 8.04 -17.11
N TRP A 91 -9.13 8.01 -15.79
CA TRP A 91 -9.99 7.05 -15.11
C TRP A 91 -11.42 7.64 -15.10
N GLU A 92 -12.06 7.71 -16.26
CA GLU A 92 -13.47 8.12 -16.41
C GLU A 92 -14.43 6.95 -16.20
#